data_AF-A0A950NDB5-F1
#
_entry.id   AF-A0A950NDB5-F1
#
_cell.length_a   1.000
_cell.length_b   1.000
_cell.length_c   1.000
_cell.angle_alpha   90.00
_cell.angle_beta   90.00
_cell.angle_gamma   90.00
#
_symmetry.space_group_name_H-M   'P 1'
#
loop_
_entity.id
_entity.type
_entity.pdbx_description
1 polymer ?
#
loop_
_entity_poly.entity_id
_entity_poly.type
_entity_poly.pdbx_seq_one_letter_code
_entity_poly.pdbx_strand_id
1 'polypeptide(L)' 'VFIDADKEGYPRYLAWAARHLKVGGLVLGDNSFAFGEIVDGRSAGARAMREFNEELAQGGRFRATLLPTGEGLSLGVKVR' A
#
# COMPACT_ATOMS: atom_id res chain seq x y z
N VAL A 1 -2.20 -11.25 0.38
CA VAL A 1 -1.86 -10.70 -0.95
C VAL A 1 -0.59 -9.89 -0.79
N PHE A 2 0.46 -10.22 -1.52
CA PHE A 2 1.69 -9.45 -1.57
C PHE A 2 1.73 -8.69 -2.89
N ILE A 3 1.95 -7.38 -2.83
CA ILE A 3 1.96 -6.46 -3.96
C ILE A 3 3.39 -5.96 -4.13
N ASP A 4 4.05 -6.47 -5.17
CA ASP A 4 5.33 -5.98 -5.68
C ASP A 4 5.26 -5.98 -7.21
N ALA A 5 4.81 -4.85 -7.76
CA ALA A 5 4.45 -4.71 -9.16
C ALA A 5 4.74 -3.27 -9.65
N ASP A 6 4.13 -2.87 -10.78
CA ASP A 6 4.15 -1.49 -11.26
C ASP A 6 3.55 -0.53 -10.23
N LYS A 7 4.25 0.56 -9.92
CA LYS A 7 3.90 1.44 -8.78
C LYS A 7 2.59 2.20 -9.00
N GLU A 8 2.30 2.59 -10.24
CA GLU A 8 1.05 3.27 -10.59
C GLU A 8 -0.20 2.41 -10.34
N GLY A 9 -0.07 1.08 -10.40
CA GLY A 9 -1.16 0.15 -10.15
C GLY A 9 -1.51 -0.06 -8.68
N TYR A 10 -0.69 0.38 -7.73
CA TYR A 10 -0.84 0.06 -6.30
C TYR A 10 -2.23 0.39 -5.72
N PRO A 11 -2.82 1.58 -5.97
CA PRO A 11 -4.17 1.89 -5.49
C PRO A 11 -5.22 0.89 -6.01
N ARG A 12 -5.12 0.49 -7.28
CA ARG A 12 -6.01 -0.50 -7.90
C ARG A 12 -5.82 -1.89 -7.29
N TYR A 13 -4.57 -2.29 -7.03
CA TYR A 13 -4.26 -3.56 -6.38
C TYR A 13 -4.79 -3.61 -4.94
N LEU A 14 -4.69 -2.51 -4.19
CA LEU A 14 -5.29 -2.40 -2.86
C LEU A 14 -6.82 -2.50 -2.90
N ALA A 15 -7.47 -1.81 -3.84
CA ALA A 15 -8.92 -1.92 -4.02
C ALA A 15 -9.36 -3.35 -4.38
N TRP A 16 -8.57 -4.03 -5.22
CA TRP A 16 -8.79 -5.45 -5.53
C TRP A 16 -8.61 -6.32 -4.28
N ALA A 17 -7.52 -6.13 -3.54
CA ALA A 17 -7.25 -6.89 -2.31
C ALA A 17 -8.36 -6.68 -1.27
N ALA A 18 -8.87 -5.45 -1.13
CA ALA A 18 -9.98 -5.13 -0.24
C ALA A 18 -11.26 -5.91 -0.57
N ARG A 19 -11.55 -6.14 -1.86
CA ARG A 19 -12.73 -6.92 -2.28
C ARG A 19 -12.56 -8.43 -2.07
N HIS A 20 -11.35 -8.95 -2.23
CA HIS A 20 -11.13 -10.41 -2.31
C HIS A 20 -10.52 -11.03 -1.05
N LEU A 21 -9.88 -10.23 -0.18
CA LEU A 21 -9.43 -10.72 1.11
C LEU A 21 -10.63 -10.98 2.04
N LYS A 22 -10.58 -12.10 2.76
CA LYS A 22 -11.42 -12.31 3.95
C LYS A 22 -11.02 -11.35 5.06
N VAL A 23 -11.93 -11.06 5.99
CA VAL A 23 -11.59 -10.38 7.26
C VAL A 23 -10.49 -11.18 7.98
N GLY A 24 -9.50 -10.48 8.53
CA GLY A 24 -8.26 -11.05 9.06
C GLY A 24 -7.20 -11.37 8.01
N GLY A 25 -7.52 -11.27 6.71
CA GLY A 25 -6.57 -11.42 5.62
C GLY A 25 -5.57 -10.26 5.55
N LEU A 26 -4.35 -10.57 5.07
CA LEU A 26 -3.26 -9.61 4.97
C LEU A 26 -3.11 -9.08 3.54
N VAL A 27 -2.95 -7.77 3.41
CA VAL A 27 -2.30 -7.12 2.27
C VAL A 27 -0.93 -6.62 2.69
N LEU A 28 0.07 -6.85 1.85
CA LEU A 28 1.44 -6.39 2.00
C LEU A 28 1.81 -5.66 0.71
N GLY A 29 2.35 -4.44 0.79
CA GLY A 29 2.85 -3.67 -0.36
C GLY A 29 4.32 -3.33 -0.20
N ASP A 30 5.15 -3.77 -1.14
CA ASP A 30 6.60 -3.52 -1.12
C ASP A 30 6.99 -2.17 -1.72
N ASN A 31 8.18 -1.71 -1.39
CA ASN A 31 8.79 -0.42 -1.80
C ASN A 31 7.88 0.78 -1.46
N SER A 32 7.28 0.76 -0.27
CA SER A 32 6.31 1.76 0.18
C SER A 32 6.90 3.16 0.39
N PHE A 33 8.23 3.29 0.41
CA PHE A 33 8.94 4.58 0.37
C PHE A 33 9.29 5.06 -1.05
N ALA A 34 8.91 4.30 -2.08
CA ALA A 34 9.18 4.60 -3.50
C ALA A 34 10.64 5.01 -3.75
N PHE A 35 11.60 4.26 -3.20
CA PHE A 35 13.04 4.53 -3.34
C PHE A 35 13.46 5.95 -2.91
N GLY A 36 12.74 6.54 -1.94
CA GLY A 36 12.96 7.90 -1.44
C GLY A 36 12.18 8.99 -2.21
N GLU A 37 11.62 8.68 -3.38
CA GLU A 37 10.85 9.64 -4.17
C GLU A 37 9.51 10.02 -3.51
N ILE A 38 9.07 9.26 -2.50
CA ILE A 38 7.84 9.54 -1.78
C ILE A 38 7.90 10.83 -0.96
N VAL A 39 9.05 11.47 -0.77
CA VAL A 39 9.08 12.80 -0.14
C VAL A 39 8.67 13.84 -1.18
N ASP A 40 9.33 13.84 -2.34
CA ASP A 40 9.17 14.84 -3.39
C ASP A 40 7.90 14.68 -4.25
N GLY A 41 7.44 13.43 -4.49
CA GLY A 41 6.16 13.17 -5.18
C GLY A 41 6.11 13.57 -6.64
N ARG A 42 7.27 13.65 -7.28
CA ARG A 42 7.39 14.15 -8.65
C ARG A 42 7.04 13.09 -9.70
N SER A 43 7.23 11.80 -9.41
CA SER A 43 6.87 10.71 -10.32
C SER A 43 5.40 10.29 -10.16
N ALA A 44 4.81 9.76 -11.23
CA ALA A 44 3.48 9.15 -11.18
C ALA A 44 3.45 7.96 -10.19
N GLY A 45 4.49 7.13 -10.20
CA GLY A 45 4.68 6.04 -9.24
C GLY A 45 4.73 6.51 -7.78
N ALA A 46 5.49 7.57 -7.47
CA ALA A 46 5.55 8.10 -6.10
C ALA A 46 4.20 8.68 -5.63
N ARG A 47 3.44 9.33 -6.53
CA ARG A 47 2.07 9.81 -6.21
C ARG A 47 1.12 8.65 -5.95
N ALA A 48 1.13 7.62 -6.79
CA ALA A 48 0.31 6.43 -6.61
C ALA A 48 0.68 5.65 -5.33
N MET A 49 1.96 5.59 -4.97
CA MET A 49 2.40 4.98 -3.71
C MET A 49 1.90 5.77 -2.50
N ARG A 50 1.87 7.11 -2.61
CA ARG A 50 1.32 7.99 -1.58
C ARG A 50 -0.17 7.73 -1.38
N GLU A 51 -0.93 7.71 -2.47
CA GLU A 51 -2.36 7.35 -2.46
C GLU A 51 -2.59 5.96 -1.86
N PHE A 52 -1.78 4.97 -2.25
CA PHE A 52 -1.84 3.63 -1.69
C PHE A 52 -1.63 3.60 -0.16
N ASN A 53 -0.59 4.29 0.34
CA ASN A 53 -0.31 4.36 1.77
C ASN A 53 -1.41 5.11 2.54
N GLU A 54 -1.91 6.21 1.98
CA GLU A 54 -3.00 7.00 2.56
C GLU A 54 -4.30 6.19 2.62
N GLU A 55 -4.70 5.54 1.53
CA GLU A 55 -5.91 4.70 1.49
C GLU A 55 -5.79 3.48 2.41
N LEU A 56 -4.59 2.88 2.51
CA LEU A 56 -4.36 1.78 3.43
C LEU A 56 -4.55 2.23 4.88
N ALA A 57 -4.03 3.40 5.24
CA ALA A 57 -4.08 3.96 6.59
C ALA A 57 -5.45 4.55 6.97
N GLN A 58 -6.11 5.24 6.03
CA GLN A 58 -7.28 6.08 6.28
C GLN A 58 -8.58 5.51 5.70
N GLY A 59 -8.51 4.58 4.74
CA GLY A 59 -9.69 3.99 4.10
C GLY A 59 -10.53 3.09 5.02
N GLY A 60 -10.03 2.78 6.22
CA GLY A 60 -10.77 2.13 7.31
C GLY A 60 -11.18 0.66 7.05
N ARG A 61 -10.82 0.09 5.90
CA ARG A 61 -11.00 -1.34 5.58
C ARG A 61 -9.89 -2.21 6.17
N PHE A 62 -8.73 -1.60 6.43
CA PHE A 62 -7.56 -2.26 6.98
C PHE A 62 -7.11 -1.58 8.27
N ARG A 63 -6.54 -2.37 9.17
CA ARG A 63 -5.66 -1.86 10.22
C ARG A 63 -4.23 -1.87 9.67
N ALA A 64 -3.70 -0.69 9.41
CA ALA A 64 -2.43 -0.50 8.70
C ALA A 64 -1.24 -0.40 9.65
N THR A 65 -0.06 -0.80 9.15
CA THR A 65 1.25 -0.58 9.78
C THR A 65 2.27 -0.42 8.67
N LEU A 66 3.08 0.64 8.72
CA LEU A 66 4.22 0.82 7.83
C LEU A 66 5.47 0.32 8.54
N LEU A 67 6.05 -0.77 8.05
CA LEU A 67 7.27 -1.35 8.58
C LEU A 67 8.47 -0.68 7.91
N PRO A 68 9.39 -0.05 8.66
CA PRO A 68 10.52 0.68 8.11
C PRO A 68 11.66 -0.29 7.70
N THR A 69 11.36 -1.20 6.78
CA THR A 69 12.39 -1.92 6.01
C THR A 69 13.12 -0.93 5.10
N GLY A 70 14.21 -1.34 4.44
CA GLY A 70 15.04 -0.45 3.62
C GLY A 70 14.23 0.40 2.64
N GLU A 71 13.26 -0.20 1.95
CA GLU A 71 12.40 0.49 0.97
C GLU A 71 10.95 0.66 1.44
N GLY A 72 10.66 0.28 2.69
CA GLY A 72 9.35 0.34 3.32
C GLY A 72 8.43 -0.80 2.91
N LEU A 73 7.78 -1.41 3.90
CA LEU A 73 6.77 -2.46 3.69
C LEU A 73 5.47 -2.06 4.38
N SER A 74 4.46 -1.72 3.58
CA SER A 74 3.12 -1.46 4.08
C SER A 74 2.38 -2.75 4.35
N LEU A 75 1.80 -2.90 5.54
CA LEU A 75 1.00 -4.03 5.97
C LEU A 75 -0.41 -3.55 6.32
N GLY A 76 -1.43 -4.28 5.85
CA GLY A 76 -2.81 -4.09 6.28
C GLY A 76 -3.49 -5.39 6.65
N VAL A 77 -4.05 -5.47 7.85
CA VAL A 77 -4.98 -6.54 8.24
C VAL A 77 -6.39 -6.10 7.90
N LYS A 78 -7.11 -6.82 7.04
CA LYS A 78 -8.51 -6.47 6.71
C LYS A 78 -9.40 -6.63 7.93
N VAL A 79 -10.18 -5.60 8.26
CA VAL A 79 -11.07 -5.60 9.44
C VAL A 79 -12.55 -5.63 9.08
N ARG A 80 -12.91 -5.30 7.84
CA ARG A 80 -14.28 -5.35 7.29
C ARG A 80 -14.24 -5.42 5.77
#